data_AF-A0A6I6CC84-F1
#
_entry.id   AF-A0A6I6CC84-F1
#
_cell.length_a   1.000
_cell.length_b   1.000
_cell.length_c   1.000
_cell.angle_alpha   90.00
_cell.angle_beta   90.00
_cell.angle_gamma   90.00
#
_symmetry.space_group_name_H-M   'P 1'
#
loop_
_entity.id
_entity.type
_entity.pdbx_description
1 polymer ?
#
loop_
_entity_poly.entity_id
_entity_poly.type
_entity_poly.pdbx_seq_one_letter_code
_entity_poly.pdbx_strand_id
1 'polypeptide(L)'
;MFDLFKRGIINKKSLLILNYSKFSINENQLAILLIIMELSNEEQKNFTPSQIAKYMNLEKDVIEQEISKLLVDGLITIEQNGKKSILDLSPLFNKIIVSLEEQNSGLAKDMKYSFIEQMLRINLTQENIDLIIEYMNKGLSKPKILSIITENNIKTFDELINYLNEYVKKTNKLKITRYNWLND
;
A
#
# COMPACT_ATOMS: atom_id res chain seq x y z
N MET A 1 -2.40 -8.42 -9.64
CA MET A 1 -3.64 -8.05 -8.92
C MET A 1 -3.76 -6.53 -8.77
N PHE A 2 -2.62 -5.86 -8.59
CA PHE A 2 -2.49 -4.39 -8.52
C PHE A 2 -3.19 -3.62 -9.67
N ASP A 3 -3.09 -4.08 -10.92
CA ASP A 3 -3.74 -3.42 -12.05
C ASP A 3 -5.28 -3.55 -12.06
N LEU A 4 -5.82 -4.67 -11.57
CA LEU A 4 -7.27 -4.85 -11.41
C LEU A 4 -7.82 -3.98 -10.28
N PHE A 5 -7.06 -3.84 -9.19
CA PHE A 5 -7.35 -2.91 -8.11
C PHE A 5 -7.36 -1.46 -8.59
N LYS A 6 -6.39 -1.08 -9.42
CA LYS A 6 -6.31 0.27 -10.00
C LYS A 6 -7.42 0.58 -10.99
N ARG A 7 -7.89 -0.41 -11.75
CA ARG A 7 -9.00 -0.27 -12.70
C ARG A 7 -10.39 -0.23 -12.04
N GLY A 8 -10.47 -0.21 -10.70
CA GLY A 8 -11.73 -0.18 -9.96
C GLY A 8 -12.52 -1.49 -10.00
N ILE A 9 -11.95 -2.55 -10.59
CA ILE A 9 -12.58 -3.88 -10.69
C ILE A 9 -12.64 -4.54 -9.31
N ILE A 10 -11.65 -4.27 -8.45
CA ILE A 10 -11.64 -4.74 -7.07
C ILE A 10 -12.21 -3.64 -6.17
N ASN A 11 -13.32 -3.93 -5.52
CA ASN A 11 -13.94 -3.04 -4.54
C ASN A 11 -13.02 -2.86 -3.33
N LYS A 12 -12.53 -1.63 -3.10
CA LYS A 12 -11.59 -1.30 -2.01
C LYS A 12 -12.18 -1.60 -0.62
N LYS A 13 -13.47 -1.32 -0.41
CA LYS A 13 -14.14 -1.59 0.87
C LYS A 13 -14.22 -3.09 1.13
N SER A 14 -14.66 -3.87 0.15
CA SER A 14 -14.68 -5.33 0.24
C SER A 14 -13.28 -5.90 0.49
N LEU A 15 -12.27 -5.39 -0.21
CA LEU A 15 -10.88 -5.81 -0.03
C LEU A 15 -10.40 -5.56 1.41
N LEU A 16 -10.70 -4.39 1.97
CA LEU A 16 -10.39 -4.04 3.34
C LEU A 16 -11.13 -4.96 4.32
N ILE A 17 -12.45 -5.10 4.19
CA ILE A 17 -13.29 -5.93 5.07
C ILE A 17 -12.82 -7.39 5.11
N LEU A 18 -12.39 -7.95 3.97
CA LEU A 18 -11.97 -9.35 3.90
C LEU A 18 -10.54 -9.58 4.41
N ASN A 19 -9.77 -8.53 4.70
CA ASN A 19 -8.34 -8.67 5.05
C ASN A 19 -7.88 -7.87 6.27
N TYR A 20 -8.71 -6.98 6.86
CA TYR A 20 -8.29 -6.06 7.91
C TYR A 20 -7.60 -6.74 9.11
N SER A 21 -8.15 -7.87 9.58
CA SER A 21 -7.63 -8.60 10.74
C SER A 21 -6.20 -9.13 10.54
N LYS A 22 -5.78 -9.37 9.28
CA LYS A 22 -4.40 -9.81 8.96
C LYS A 22 -3.36 -8.70 9.16
N PHE A 23 -3.81 -7.44 9.26
CA PHE A 23 -2.97 -6.26 9.43
C PHE A 23 -3.12 -5.64 10.82
N SER A 24 -3.57 -6.44 11.80
CA SER A 24 -3.79 -6.00 13.19
C SER A 24 -4.75 -4.82 13.33
N ILE A 25 -5.64 -4.65 12.35
CA ILE A 25 -6.71 -3.66 12.38
C ILE A 25 -7.86 -4.25 13.20
N ASN A 26 -8.37 -3.50 14.18
CA ASN A 26 -9.56 -3.88 14.94
C ASN A 26 -10.85 -3.35 14.28
N GLU A 27 -12.02 -3.72 14.80
CA GLU A 27 -13.32 -3.32 14.25
C GLU A 27 -13.57 -1.81 14.33
N ASN A 28 -13.07 -1.14 15.38
CA ASN A 28 -13.18 0.31 15.51
C ASN A 28 -12.40 1.03 14.40
N GLN A 29 -11.15 0.62 14.21
CA GLN A 29 -10.26 1.13 13.16
C GLN A 29 -10.83 0.83 11.77
N LEU A 30 -11.36 -0.38 11.56
CA LEU A 30 -12.04 -0.74 10.32
C LEU A 30 -13.23 0.20 10.05
N ALA A 31 -14.09 0.44 11.04
CA ALA A 31 -15.22 1.33 10.90
C ALA A 31 -14.79 2.78 10.62
N ILE A 32 -13.78 3.28 11.33
CA ILE A 32 -13.17 4.60 11.08
C ILE A 32 -12.68 4.70 9.63
N LEU A 33 -11.92 3.71 9.14
CA LEU A 33 -11.41 3.69 7.77
C LEU A 33 -12.54 3.64 6.74
N LEU A 34 -13.59 2.85 6.97
CA LEU A 34 -14.75 2.76 6.08
C LEU A 34 -15.53 4.07 6.03
N ILE A 35 -15.73 4.74 7.17
CA ILE A 35 -16.36 6.06 7.24
C ILE A 35 -15.53 7.10 6.49
N ILE A 36 -14.21 7.11 6.70
CA ILE A 36 -13.31 7.99 5.96
C ILE A 36 -13.43 7.71 4.46
N MET A 37 -13.42 6.45 4.04
CA MET A 37 -13.57 6.08 2.63
C MET A 37 -14.94 6.45 2.04
N GLU A 38 -16.02 6.39 2.82
CA GLU A 38 -17.37 6.76 2.41
C GLU A 38 -17.52 8.28 2.26
N LEU A 39 -17.06 9.02 3.27
CA LEU A 39 -17.19 10.46 3.30
C LEU A 39 -16.17 11.15 2.38
N SER A 40 -15.07 10.46 2.05
CA SER A 40 -14.06 10.98 1.13
C SER A 40 -14.65 11.18 -0.25
N ASN A 41 -14.81 12.43 -0.64
CA ASN A 41 -15.15 12.81 -2.00
C ASN A 41 -14.09 13.78 -2.55
N GLU A 42 -14.35 14.36 -3.70
CA GLU A 42 -13.38 15.22 -4.38
C GLU A 42 -13.09 16.52 -3.64
N GLU A 43 -14.07 17.02 -2.89
CA GLU A 43 -13.99 18.29 -2.18
C GLU A 43 -13.53 18.11 -0.72
N GLN A 44 -13.84 16.96 -0.10
CA GLN A 44 -13.56 16.66 1.30
C GLN A 44 -12.69 15.40 1.45
N LYS A 45 -11.40 15.62 1.70
CA LYS A 45 -10.39 14.56 1.90
C LYS A 45 -9.71 14.59 3.28
N ASN A 46 -10.19 15.48 4.14
CA ASN A 46 -9.64 15.70 5.46
C ASN A 46 -10.77 15.47 6.48
N PHE A 47 -10.53 14.57 7.42
CA PHE A 47 -11.50 14.22 8.46
C PHE A 47 -10.84 14.40 9.82
N THR A 48 -11.47 15.21 10.66
CA THR A 48 -11.10 15.30 12.06
C THR A 48 -11.81 14.20 12.86
N PRO A 49 -11.24 13.77 14.00
CA PRO A 49 -11.93 12.84 14.90
C PRO A 49 -13.35 13.30 15.26
N SER A 50 -13.58 14.60 15.44
CA SER A 50 -14.91 15.16 15.73
C SER A 50 -15.90 14.99 14.57
N GLN A 51 -15.44 14.99 13.32
CA GLN A 51 -16.29 14.74 12.16
C GLN A 51 -16.67 13.26 12.06
N ILE A 52 -15.74 12.36 12.37
CA ILE A 52 -15.96 10.90 12.35
C ILE A 52 -16.89 10.48 13.50
N ALA A 53 -16.75 11.09 14.68
CA ALA A 53 -17.58 10.83 15.86
C ALA A 53 -19.08 11.01 15.62
N LYS A 54 -19.49 11.82 14.62
CA LYS A 54 -20.90 11.99 14.25
C LYS A 54 -21.55 10.71 13.70
N TYR A 55 -20.76 9.74 13.29
CA TYR A 55 -21.21 8.51 12.64
C TYR A 55 -20.90 7.26 13.47
N MET A 56 -20.36 7.41 14.68
CA MET A 56 -19.93 6.31 15.52
C MET A 56 -20.37 6.53 16.96
N ASN A 57 -20.61 5.45 17.69
CA ASN A 57 -20.77 5.51 19.15
C ASN A 57 -19.41 5.45 19.85
N LEU A 58 -18.49 6.33 19.44
CA LEU A 58 -17.16 6.49 19.99
C LEU A 58 -16.91 7.97 20.28
N GLU A 59 -16.27 8.25 21.41
CA GLU A 59 -15.82 9.59 21.72
C GLU A 59 -14.69 10.02 20.79
N LYS A 60 -14.59 11.34 20.59
CA LYS A 60 -13.56 11.97 19.75
C LYS A 60 -12.15 11.49 20.13
N ASP A 61 -11.85 11.44 21.42
CA ASP A 61 -10.51 11.11 21.92
C ASP A 61 -10.15 9.64 21.64
N VAL A 62 -11.13 8.74 21.67
CA VAL A 62 -10.95 7.33 21.29
C VAL A 62 -10.67 7.21 19.79
N ILE A 63 -11.40 7.96 18.95
CA ILE A 63 -11.16 7.98 17.50
C ILE A 63 -9.76 8.52 17.18
N GLU A 64 -9.32 9.57 17.90
CA GLU A 64 -7.98 10.12 17.74
C GLU A 64 -6.90 9.10 18.07
N GLN A 65 -7.03 8.37 19.19
CA GLN A 65 -6.11 7.30 19.57
C GLN A 65 -6.04 6.18 18.52
N GLU A 66 -7.18 5.76 17.98
CA GLU A 66 -7.22 4.72 16.95
C GLU A 66 -6.56 5.16 15.64
N ILE A 67 -6.78 6.42 15.22
CA ILE A 67 -6.09 7.00 14.04
C ILE A 67 -4.58 7.11 14.29
N SER A 68 -4.16 7.55 15.49
CA SER A 68 -2.75 7.61 15.86
C SER A 68 -2.08 6.24 15.80
N LYS A 69 -2.76 5.18 16.25
CA LYS A 69 -2.25 3.81 16.15
C LYS A 69 -2.06 3.37 14.70
N LEU A 70 -3.04 3.62 13.83
CA LEU A 70 -2.93 3.32 12.40
C LEU A 70 -1.76 4.07 11.71
N LEU A 71 -1.46 5.30 12.15
CA LEU A 71 -0.32 6.09 11.68
C LEU A 71 1.01 5.49 12.14
N VAL A 72 1.11 5.15 13.43
CA VAL A 72 2.31 4.52 14.02
C VAL A 72 2.62 3.18 13.36
N ASP A 73 1.59 2.38 13.07
CA ASP A 73 1.71 1.09 12.40
C ASP A 73 2.02 1.22 10.89
N GLY A 74 2.11 2.45 10.38
CA GLY A 74 2.39 2.75 8.97
C GLY A 74 1.33 2.16 8.04
N LEU A 75 0.08 2.06 8.50
CA LEU A 75 -1.05 1.62 7.70
C LEU A 75 -1.67 2.81 6.96
N ILE A 76 -1.58 4.00 7.52
CA ILE A 76 -2.01 5.25 6.89
C ILE A 76 -0.93 6.30 7.06
N THR A 77 -0.96 7.35 6.24
CA THR A 77 -0.04 8.49 6.34
C THR A 77 -0.80 9.80 6.19
N ILE A 78 -0.15 10.92 6.52
CA ILE A 78 -0.69 12.26 6.30
C ILE A 78 0.13 12.92 5.19
N GLU A 79 -0.50 13.21 4.06
CA GLU A 79 0.10 13.98 2.98
C GLU A 79 -0.26 15.47 3.10
N GLN A 80 0.70 16.36 2.84
CA GLN A 80 0.41 17.78 2.67
C GLN A 80 0.10 18.08 1.20
N ASN A 81 -1.07 18.64 0.93
CA ASN A 81 -1.45 19.15 -0.38
C ASN A 81 -1.76 20.65 -0.27
N GLY A 82 -0.72 21.47 -0.46
CA GLY A 82 -0.79 22.91 -0.19
C GLY A 82 -1.01 23.17 1.31
N LYS A 83 -2.11 23.85 1.66
CA LYS A 83 -2.49 24.16 3.06
C LYS A 83 -3.35 23.08 3.72
N LYS A 84 -3.67 21.99 3.01
CA LYS A 84 -4.58 20.93 3.48
C LYS A 84 -3.78 19.66 3.78
N SER A 85 -4.02 19.07 4.95
CA SER A 85 -3.45 17.77 5.34
C SER A 85 -4.44 16.64 5.05
N ILE A 86 -4.11 15.77 4.12
CA ILE A 86 -4.96 14.68 3.63
C ILE A 86 -4.52 13.37 4.27
N LEU A 87 -5.48 12.56 4.72
CA LEU A 87 -5.19 11.21 5.16
C LEU A 87 -5.05 10.28 3.93
N ASP A 88 -3.90 9.65 3.78
CA ASP A 88 -3.63 8.71 2.70
C ASP A 88 -3.71 7.26 3.19
N LEU A 89 -4.62 6.51 2.58
CA LEU A 89 -4.85 5.09 2.85
C LEU A 89 -4.07 4.17 1.90
N SER A 90 -3.30 4.73 0.96
CA SER A 90 -2.50 3.96 0.00
C SER A 90 -1.55 2.96 0.67
N PRO A 91 -0.86 3.27 1.79
CA PRO A 91 0.04 2.31 2.45
C PRO A 91 -0.68 1.02 2.87
N LEU A 92 -1.87 1.12 3.45
CA LEU A 92 -2.69 -0.03 3.83
C LEU A 92 -3.02 -0.90 2.63
N PHE A 93 -3.53 -0.31 1.55
CA PHE A 93 -3.92 -1.10 0.37
C PHE A 93 -2.72 -1.73 -0.33
N ASN A 94 -1.57 -1.04 -0.35
CA ASN A 94 -0.33 -1.62 -0.85
C ASN A 94 0.06 -2.86 -0.04
N LYS A 95 0.02 -2.78 1.30
CA LYS A 95 0.30 -3.92 2.18
C LYS A 95 -0.68 -5.07 1.95
N ILE A 96 -1.98 -4.79 1.78
CA ILE A 96 -2.99 -5.81 1.47
C ILE A 96 -2.67 -6.51 0.15
N ILE A 97 -2.41 -5.75 -0.92
CA ILE A 97 -2.19 -6.35 -2.25
C ILE A 97 -0.88 -7.13 -2.27
N VAL A 98 0.20 -6.61 -1.69
CA VAL A 98 1.47 -7.32 -1.58
C VAL A 98 1.27 -8.66 -0.86
N SER A 99 0.57 -8.66 0.28
CA SER A 99 0.31 -9.90 1.03
C SER A 99 -0.49 -10.93 0.21
N LEU A 100 -1.51 -10.49 -0.53
CA LEU A 100 -2.30 -11.37 -1.39
C LEU A 100 -1.48 -11.92 -2.57
N GLU A 101 -0.64 -11.09 -3.19
CA GLU A 101 0.24 -11.53 -4.28
C GLU A 101 1.28 -12.53 -3.76
N GLU A 102 1.85 -12.31 -2.57
CA GLU A 102 2.82 -13.22 -1.97
C GLU A 102 2.20 -14.58 -1.60
N GLN A 103 1.02 -14.59 -0.99
CA GLN A 103 0.28 -15.82 -0.64
C GLN A 103 0.05 -16.72 -1.85
N ASN A 104 -0.20 -16.12 -3.02
CA ASN A 104 -0.49 -16.85 -4.26
C ASN A 104 0.76 -17.32 -5.01
N SER A 105 1.96 -16.93 -4.59
CA SER A 105 3.19 -17.08 -5.39
C SER A 105 4.16 -18.16 -4.93
N GLY A 106 3.95 -18.75 -3.75
CA GLY A 106 4.92 -19.64 -3.12
C GLY A 106 6.21 -18.96 -2.61
N LEU A 107 6.48 -17.71 -3.01
CA LEU A 107 7.65 -16.92 -2.59
C LEU A 107 7.50 -16.28 -1.20
N ALA A 108 6.33 -16.43 -0.56
CA ALA A 108 6.06 -15.91 0.78
C ALA A 108 7.11 -16.38 1.82
N LYS A 109 7.63 -17.60 1.67
CA LYS A 109 8.60 -18.21 2.59
C LYS A 109 10.07 -17.82 2.31
N ASP A 110 10.36 -17.21 1.16
CA ASP A 110 11.72 -16.81 0.81
C ASP A 110 12.10 -15.49 1.50
N MET A 111 12.55 -15.57 2.74
CA MET A 111 12.97 -14.42 3.54
C MET A 111 14.33 -13.84 3.13
N LYS A 112 15.11 -14.56 2.33
CA LYS A 112 16.46 -14.15 1.92
C LYS A 112 16.53 -13.57 0.51
N TYR A 113 15.39 -13.46 -0.17
CA TYR A 113 15.34 -13.01 -1.56
C TYR A 113 16.22 -13.88 -2.48
N SER A 114 16.31 -15.18 -2.17
CA SER A 114 17.11 -16.14 -2.91
C SER A 114 16.73 -16.21 -4.39
N PHE A 115 15.48 -15.91 -4.74
CA PHE A 115 15.05 -15.80 -6.13
C PHE A 115 15.81 -14.71 -6.90
N ILE A 116 16.15 -13.58 -6.27
CA ILE A 116 16.91 -12.49 -6.91
C ILE A 116 18.36 -12.93 -7.10
N GLU A 117 18.97 -13.53 -6.07
CA GLU A 117 20.32 -14.09 -6.13
C GLU A 117 20.46 -15.12 -7.26
N GLN A 118 19.50 -16.04 -7.38
CA GLN A 118 19.47 -17.06 -8.42
C GLN A 118 19.32 -16.47 -9.83
N MET A 119 18.42 -15.49 -9.99
CA MET A 119 18.14 -14.91 -11.30
C MET A 119 19.28 -14.02 -11.80
N LEU A 120 19.87 -13.23 -10.91
CA LEU A 120 20.97 -12.30 -11.24
C LEU A 120 22.36 -12.95 -11.12
N ARG A 121 22.44 -14.16 -10.53
CA ARG A 121 23.69 -14.87 -10.22
C ARG A 121 24.66 -14.03 -9.37
N ILE A 122 24.11 -13.37 -8.36
CA ILE A 122 24.84 -12.53 -7.39
C ILE A 122 24.54 -13.02 -5.97
N ASN A 123 25.37 -12.61 -5.01
CA ASN A 123 25.02 -12.66 -3.59
C ASN A 123 24.55 -11.27 -3.17
N LEU A 124 23.39 -11.17 -2.52
CA LEU A 124 22.89 -9.89 -2.04
C LEU A 124 23.62 -9.51 -0.75
N THR A 125 24.04 -8.25 -0.66
CA THR A 125 24.48 -7.66 0.61
C THR A 125 23.26 -7.29 1.45
N GLN A 126 23.47 -7.03 2.75
CA GLN A 126 22.39 -6.54 3.61
C GLN A 126 21.82 -5.20 3.08
N GLU A 127 22.67 -4.31 2.59
CA GLU A 127 22.25 -3.04 1.96
C GLU A 127 21.32 -3.27 0.76
N ASN A 128 21.62 -4.27 -0.08
CA ASN A 128 20.76 -4.63 -1.21
C ASN A 128 19.40 -5.16 -0.74
N ILE A 129 19.39 -5.97 0.32
CA ILE A 129 18.15 -6.51 0.91
C ILE A 129 17.30 -5.38 1.49
N ASP A 130 17.91 -4.46 2.23
CA ASP A 130 17.21 -3.32 2.84
C ASP A 130 16.58 -2.43 1.75
N LEU A 131 17.28 -2.24 0.64
CA LEU A 131 16.78 -1.50 -0.51
C LEU A 131 15.58 -2.21 -1.16
N ILE A 132 15.63 -3.54 -1.33
CA ILE A 132 14.48 -4.33 -1.82
C ILE A 132 13.28 -4.19 -0.87
N ILE A 133 13.50 -4.27 0.45
CA ILE A 133 12.45 -4.09 1.47
C ILE A 133 11.81 -2.70 1.34
N GLU A 134 12.60 -1.66 1.10
CA GLU A 134 12.08 -0.31 0.86
C GLU A 134 11.12 -0.27 -0.34
N TYR A 135 11.47 -0.94 -1.45
CA TYR A 135 10.59 -1.07 -2.61
C TYR A 135 9.33 -1.87 -2.30
N MET A 136 9.43 -2.92 -1.50
CA MET A 136 8.27 -3.70 -1.08
C MET A 136 7.29 -2.89 -0.24
N ASN A 137 7.81 -2.05 0.66
CA ASN A 137 7.00 -1.10 1.44
C ASN A 137 6.30 -0.06 0.55
N LYS A 138 6.82 0.19 -0.66
CA LYS A 138 6.18 1.04 -1.69
C LYS A 138 5.18 0.28 -2.57
N GLY A 139 4.87 -0.99 -2.26
CA GLY A 139 3.84 -1.78 -2.93
C GLY A 139 4.35 -2.72 -4.03
N LEU A 140 5.65 -3.01 -4.09
CA LEU A 140 6.20 -4.04 -4.97
C LEU A 140 6.23 -5.40 -4.28
N SER A 141 5.42 -6.36 -4.74
CA SER A 141 5.48 -7.72 -4.21
C SER A 141 6.67 -8.51 -4.78
N LYS A 142 7.17 -9.53 -4.09
CA LYS A 142 8.23 -10.42 -4.62
C LYS A 142 7.89 -11.00 -6.01
N PRO A 143 6.64 -11.47 -6.26
CA PRO A 143 6.26 -11.94 -7.59
C PRO A 143 6.35 -10.84 -8.63
N LYS A 144 6.03 -9.60 -8.28
CA LYS A 144 6.17 -8.48 -9.20
C LYS A 144 7.63 -8.16 -9.50
N ILE A 145 8.50 -8.21 -8.49
CA ILE A 145 9.95 -8.07 -8.68
C ILE A 145 10.48 -9.17 -9.61
N LEU A 146 10.08 -10.42 -9.39
CA LEU A 146 10.42 -11.53 -10.27
C LEU A 146 9.93 -11.29 -11.71
N SER A 147 8.68 -10.85 -11.88
CA SER A 147 8.10 -10.49 -13.18
C SER A 147 8.93 -9.41 -13.89
N ILE A 148 9.34 -8.36 -13.16
CA ILE A 148 10.19 -7.28 -13.69
C ILE A 148 11.54 -7.83 -14.15
N ILE A 149 12.18 -8.70 -13.37
CA ILE A 149 13.45 -9.34 -13.75
C ILE A 149 13.27 -10.16 -15.03
N THR A 150 12.25 -11.00 -15.10
CA THR A 150 12.01 -11.90 -16.25
C THR A 150 11.59 -11.15 -17.51
N GLU A 151 10.67 -10.20 -17.40
CA GLU A 151 10.10 -9.48 -18.56
C GLU A 151 11.15 -8.56 -19.22
N ASN A 152 12.06 -8.00 -18.42
CA ASN A 152 13.07 -7.06 -18.91
C ASN A 152 14.46 -7.70 -19.05
N ASN A 153 14.59 -9.01 -18.86
CA ASN A 153 15.85 -9.76 -18.93
C ASN A 153 16.99 -9.10 -18.13
N ILE A 154 16.68 -8.69 -16.90
CA ILE A 154 17.60 -7.96 -16.02
C ILE A 154 18.75 -8.89 -15.60
N LYS A 155 19.99 -8.39 -15.68
CA LYS A 155 21.20 -9.18 -15.38
C LYS A 155 22.00 -8.65 -14.20
N THR A 156 21.81 -7.39 -13.82
CA THR A 156 22.54 -6.76 -12.72
C THR A 156 21.61 -6.19 -11.67
N PHE A 157 22.12 -6.01 -10.46
CA PHE A 157 21.36 -5.39 -9.39
C PHE A 157 21.04 -3.92 -9.69
N ASP A 158 22.00 -3.17 -10.26
CA ASP A 158 21.78 -1.77 -10.64
C ASP A 158 20.68 -1.61 -11.68
N GLU A 159 20.62 -2.50 -12.69
CA GLU A 159 19.52 -2.56 -13.64
C GLU A 159 18.19 -2.82 -12.94
N LEU A 160 18.14 -3.77 -12.00
CA LEU A 160 16.95 -4.04 -11.20
C LEU A 160 16.48 -2.77 -10.50
N ILE A 161 17.36 -2.08 -9.78
CA ILE A 161 17.02 -0.85 -9.06
C ILE A 161 16.49 0.24 -10.00
N ASN A 162 17.06 0.38 -11.20
CA ASN A 162 16.55 1.32 -12.20
C ASN A 162 15.11 1.00 -12.61
N TYR A 163 14.80 -0.27 -12.89
CA TYR A 163 13.45 -0.70 -13.24
C TYR A 163 12.46 -0.58 -12.08
N LEU A 164 12.88 -0.91 -10.85
CA LEU A 164 12.05 -0.73 -9.65
C LEU A 164 11.76 0.76 -9.42
N ASN A 165 12.74 1.63 -9.60
CA ASN A 165 12.58 3.09 -9.53
C ASN A 165 11.60 3.61 -10.59
N GLU A 166 11.72 3.16 -11.83
CA GLU A 166 10.76 3.53 -12.87
C GLU A 166 9.36 3.06 -12.54
N TYR A 167 9.22 1.82 -12.07
CA TYR A 167 7.94 1.26 -11.68
C TYR A 167 7.32 2.09 -10.56
N VAL A 168 8.06 2.34 -9.49
CA VAL A 168 7.62 3.18 -8.37
C VAL A 168 7.29 4.59 -8.83
N LYS A 169 8.06 5.21 -9.72
CA LYS A 169 7.74 6.55 -10.26
C LYS A 169 6.44 6.53 -11.07
N LYS A 170 6.23 5.50 -11.91
CA LYS A 170 4.99 5.31 -12.67
C LYS A 170 3.81 5.06 -11.72
N THR A 171 3.99 4.28 -10.66
CA THR A 171 2.94 4.00 -9.67
C THR A 171 2.71 5.15 -8.67
N ASN A 172 3.71 5.94 -8.31
CA ASN A 172 3.56 7.12 -7.44
C ASN A 172 2.96 8.32 -8.18
N LYS A 173 3.21 8.44 -9.50
CA LYS A 173 2.44 9.36 -10.36
C LYS A 173 0.95 8.97 -10.39
N LEU A 174 0.66 7.67 -10.24
CA LEU A 174 -0.68 7.11 -10.06
C LEU A 174 -1.03 7.06 -8.57
N LYS A 175 -1.07 8.21 -7.89
CA LYS A 175 -1.50 8.34 -6.48
C LYS A 175 -2.70 7.42 -6.23
N ILE A 176 -2.56 6.47 -5.32
CA ILE A 176 -3.60 5.44 -5.05
C ILE A 176 -4.83 6.03 -4.29
N THR A 177 -4.86 7.36 -4.16
CA THR A 177 -6.01 8.21 -3.83
C THR A 177 -6.21 9.42 -4.79
N ARG A 178 -5.83 9.29 -6.07
CA ARG A 178 -6.41 10.10 -7.15
C ARG A 178 -7.10 9.19 -8.15
N TYR A 179 -8.41 9.05 -8.01
CA TYR A 179 -9.27 8.67 -9.12
C TYR A 179 -8.90 9.54 -10.33
N ASN A 180 -8.63 8.92 -11.47
CA ASN A 180 -8.36 9.63 -12.71
C ASN A 180 -9.68 9.84 -13.45
N TRP A 181 -10.03 11.11 -13.61
CA TRP A 181 -11.31 11.67 -14.08
C TRP A 181 -11.42 11.74 -15.61
N LEU A 182 -10.81 10.81 -16.32
CA LEU A 182 -10.78 10.82 -17.80
C LEU A 182 -10.98 9.42 -18.35
N ASN A 183 -12.09 8.77 -18.00
CA ASN A 183 -12.94 8.00 -18.91
C ASN A 183 -14.17 7.51 -18.13
N ASP A 184 -15.31 8.05 -18.57
CA ASP A 184 -16.71 8.01 -18.08
C ASP A 184 -17.07 8.90 -16.88
#